data_AF-A0A937DZZ7-F1
#
_entry.id   AF-A0A937DZZ7-F1
#
_cell.length_a   1.000
_cell.length_b   1.000
_cell.length_c   1.000
_cell.angle_alpha   90.00
_cell.angle_beta   90.00
_cell.angle_gamma   90.00
#
_symmetry.space_group_name_H-M   'P 1'
#
loop_
_entity.id
_entity.type
_entity.pdbx_description
1 polymer ?
#
loop_
_entity_poly.entity_id
_entity_poly.type
_entity_poly.pdbx_seq_one_letter_code
_entity_poly.pdbx_strand_id
1 'polypeptide(L)'
;MKITAIILNILLGLLFIFSGFTKILVIEPFEYKLVEAGFPWQASLLAARLIIGLEWALGLLLLTQNIFRKKTYFATLGLLVLFTLQLLYAWLIKGDTSNCECFGELLPFSPLQGILKNLVLLLLTALAAWFWKPFRFRFRKAGLILLVLALLTAFVLPFVLNPMNYETSSHFYEKGERYKLGTDTLYHSESVAPPETDLRRGKHIVAFMSLTCPHCRVAAKKIRLMKEQNPELPFFVVLNGRPALQETFFNDTRMTNVPYVLYNERASFARMAGPSLPAIYWLQNDTVVNSSTHLDLNRQQIETWLKEGAH
;
A
#
# COMPACT_ATOMS: atom_id res chain seq x y z
N MET A 1 -9.75 -2.65 -38.87
CA MET A 1 -8.33 -2.84 -38.51
C MET A 1 -7.68 -1.58 -37.93
N LYS A 2 -7.59 -0.45 -38.65
CA LYS A 2 -6.97 0.78 -38.10
C LYS A 2 -7.70 1.34 -36.87
N ILE A 3 -9.03 1.46 -36.93
CA ILE A 3 -9.86 1.95 -35.81
C ILE A 3 -9.74 1.01 -34.60
N THR A 4 -9.75 -0.31 -34.83
CA THR A 4 -9.58 -1.32 -33.78
C THR A 4 -8.26 -1.14 -33.03
N ALA A 5 -7.14 -1.00 -33.73
CA ALA A 5 -5.85 -0.75 -33.09
C ALA A 5 -5.81 0.58 -32.34
N ILE A 6 -6.53 1.61 -32.81
CA ILE A 6 -6.61 2.90 -32.12
C ILE A 6 -7.38 2.75 -30.80
N ILE A 7 -8.55 2.12 -30.84
CA ILE A 7 -9.37 1.87 -29.65
C ILE A 7 -8.59 1.04 -28.62
N LEU A 8 -7.89 -0.02 -29.06
CA LEU A 8 -7.08 -0.86 -28.18
C LEU A 8 -5.96 -0.06 -27.49
N ASN A 9 -5.24 0.79 -28.24
CA ASN A 9 -4.18 1.63 -27.67
C ASN A 9 -4.72 2.65 -26.67
N ILE A 10 -5.90 3.23 -26.95
CA ILE A 10 -6.55 4.16 -26.03
C ILE A 10 -6.93 3.45 -24.73
N LEU A 11 -7.59 2.30 -24.85
CA LEU A 11 -7.99 1.49 -23.70
C LEU A 11 -6.78 1.08 -22.86
N LEU A 12 -5.75 0.50 -23.48
CA LEU A 12 -4.52 0.09 -22.80
C LEU A 12 -3.83 1.29 -22.15
N GLY A 13 -3.73 2.42 -22.86
CA GLY A 13 -3.09 3.63 -22.36
C GLY A 13 -3.79 4.19 -21.12
N LEU A 14 -5.11 4.28 -21.14
CA LEU A 14 -5.92 4.73 -19.99
C LEU A 14 -5.78 3.77 -18.80
N LEU A 15 -5.77 2.46 -19.04
CA LEU A 15 -5.60 1.46 -17.97
C LEU A 15 -4.23 1.57 -17.31
N PHE A 16 -3.15 1.80 -18.06
CA PHE A 16 -1.81 1.99 -17.51
C PHE A 16 -1.68 3.28 -16.70
N ILE A 17 -2.28 4.37 -17.18
CA ILE A 17 -2.32 5.64 -16.43
C ILE A 17 -3.11 5.46 -15.14
N PHE A 18 -4.27 4.82 -15.21
CA PHE A 18 -5.06 4.52 -14.02
C PHE A 18 -4.27 3.63 -13.03
N SER A 19 -3.58 2.60 -13.54
CA SER A 19 -2.68 1.72 -12.77
C SER A 19 -1.58 2.45 -12.00
N GLY A 20 -0.91 3.41 -12.63
CA GLY A 20 0.11 4.21 -11.94
C GLY A 20 -0.50 5.25 -11.00
N PHE A 21 -1.67 5.82 -11.36
CA PHE A 21 -2.33 6.85 -10.56
C PHE A 21 -2.83 6.29 -9.23
N THR A 22 -3.33 5.07 -9.21
CA THR A 22 -3.79 4.47 -7.97
C THR A 22 -2.63 4.03 -7.07
N LYS A 23 -1.47 3.65 -7.64
CA LYS A 23 -0.25 3.31 -6.88
C LYS A 23 0.50 4.54 -6.35
N ILE A 24 0.44 5.68 -7.01
CA ILE A 24 1.09 6.90 -6.52
C ILE A 24 0.35 7.53 -5.33
N LEU A 25 -0.94 7.23 -5.13
CA LEU A 25 -1.70 7.74 -3.98
C LEU A 25 -1.25 7.13 -2.64
N VAL A 26 -0.86 5.86 -2.66
CA VAL A 26 -0.30 5.12 -1.52
C VAL A 26 0.74 4.15 -2.09
N ILE A 27 2.02 4.49 -1.97
CA ILE A 27 3.12 3.81 -2.67
C ILE A 27 3.71 2.66 -1.86
N GLU A 28 3.63 2.77 -0.53
CA GLU A 28 4.23 1.88 0.45
C GLU A 28 3.82 0.41 0.21
N PRO A 29 2.52 0.09 -0.03
CA PRO A 29 2.09 -1.28 -0.31
C PRO A 29 2.85 -1.93 -1.49
N PHE A 30 3.07 -1.15 -2.55
CA PHE A 30 3.83 -1.62 -3.72
C PHE A 30 5.34 -1.79 -3.41
N GLU A 31 5.93 -0.90 -2.61
CA GLU A 31 7.32 -1.03 -2.15
C GLU A 31 7.52 -2.33 -1.35
N TYR A 32 6.58 -2.64 -0.45
CA TYR A 32 6.61 -3.87 0.34
C TYR A 32 6.56 -5.12 -0.53
N LYS A 33 5.73 -5.14 -1.59
CA LYS A 33 5.70 -6.26 -2.54
C LYS A 33 7.04 -6.48 -3.23
N LEU A 34 7.79 -5.41 -3.51
CA LEU A 34 9.13 -5.54 -4.08
C LEU A 34 10.12 -6.13 -3.07
N VAL A 35 10.07 -5.69 -1.81
CA VAL A 35 10.88 -6.26 -0.72
C VAL A 35 10.55 -7.73 -0.50
N GLU A 36 9.27 -8.06 -0.52
CA GLU A 36 8.78 -9.43 -0.42
C GLU A 36 9.27 -10.31 -1.57
N ALA A 37 9.49 -9.76 -2.77
CA ALA A 37 10.11 -10.49 -3.87
C ALA A 37 11.64 -10.62 -3.78
N GLY A 38 12.25 -10.10 -2.72
CA GLY A 38 13.68 -10.21 -2.45
C GLY A 38 14.51 -9.00 -2.85
N PHE A 39 13.88 -7.87 -3.22
CA PHE A 39 14.62 -6.63 -3.45
C PHE A 39 15.09 -6.02 -2.10
N PRO A 40 16.31 -5.48 -2.03
CA PRO A 40 16.75 -4.69 -0.88
C PRO A 40 15.82 -3.50 -0.65
N TRP A 41 15.67 -3.09 0.61
CA TRP A 41 14.73 -2.03 1.01
C TRP A 41 14.93 -0.72 0.20
N GLN A 42 16.17 -0.24 0.13
CA GLN A 42 16.53 0.98 -0.60
C GLN A 42 16.26 0.84 -2.10
N ALA A 43 16.44 -0.37 -2.65
CA ALA A 43 16.16 -0.65 -4.04
C ALA A 43 14.65 -0.69 -4.31
N SER A 44 13.84 -1.22 -3.40
CA SER A 44 12.38 -1.26 -3.51
C SER A 44 11.75 0.13 -3.51
N LEU A 45 12.23 1.04 -2.65
CA LEU A 45 11.83 2.45 -2.65
C LEU A 45 12.05 3.08 -4.04
N LEU A 46 13.25 2.93 -4.59
CA LEU A 46 13.59 3.50 -5.89
C LEU A 46 12.80 2.81 -7.01
N ALA A 47 12.76 1.47 -7.01
CA ALA A 47 12.11 0.66 -8.03
C ALA A 47 10.60 0.93 -8.09
N ALA A 48 9.92 1.08 -6.96
CA ALA A 48 8.50 1.37 -6.93
C ALA A 48 8.16 2.64 -7.72
N ARG A 49 8.91 3.72 -7.46
CA ARG A 49 8.74 5.03 -8.11
C ARG A 49 9.06 4.97 -9.61
N LEU A 50 10.15 4.29 -9.97
CA LEU A 50 10.55 4.12 -11.37
C LEU A 50 9.54 3.27 -12.16
N ILE A 51 9.00 2.21 -11.55
CA ILE A 51 8.01 1.34 -12.19
C ILE A 51 6.69 2.07 -12.38
N ILE A 52 6.21 2.83 -11.37
CA ILE A 52 5.01 3.67 -11.49
C ILE A 52 5.19 4.71 -12.60
N GLY A 53 6.35 5.38 -12.64
CA GLY A 53 6.69 6.31 -13.71
C GLY A 53 6.71 5.65 -15.08
N LEU A 54 7.22 4.42 -15.17
CA LEU A 54 7.20 3.63 -16.40
C LEU A 54 5.77 3.25 -16.83
N GLU A 55 4.88 2.89 -15.90
CA GLU A 55 3.46 2.62 -16.21
C GLU A 55 2.80 3.84 -16.85
N TRP A 56 2.94 5.01 -16.24
CA TRP A 56 2.42 6.26 -16.79
C TRP A 56 3.04 6.62 -18.13
N ALA A 57 4.37 6.52 -18.25
CA ALA A 57 5.08 6.80 -19.48
C ALA A 57 4.57 5.89 -20.62
N LEU A 58 4.46 4.58 -20.38
CA LEU A 58 3.92 3.64 -21.37
C LEU A 58 2.46 3.94 -21.71
N GLY A 59 1.64 4.31 -20.72
CA GLY A 59 0.27 4.72 -20.93
C GLY A 59 0.15 5.93 -21.88
N LEU A 60 0.96 6.97 -21.65
CA LEU A 60 1.05 8.15 -22.52
C LEU A 60 1.58 7.82 -23.93
N LEU A 61 2.58 6.94 -24.04
CA LEU A 61 3.14 6.50 -25.32
C LEU A 61 2.10 5.71 -26.15
N LEU A 62 1.29 4.87 -25.49
CA LEU A 62 0.19 4.13 -26.13
C LEU A 62 -0.90 5.07 -26.63
N LEU A 63 -1.29 6.08 -25.84
CA LEU A 63 -2.28 7.09 -26.23
C LEU A 63 -1.81 7.95 -27.41
N THR A 64 -0.59 8.47 -27.32
CA THR A 64 -0.05 9.41 -28.32
C THR A 64 0.39 8.75 -29.61
N GLN A 65 0.50 7.42 -29.62
CA GLN A 65 0.52 6.71 -30.90
C GLN A 65 1.71 7.18 -31.77
N ASN A 66 2.88 7.30 -31.14
CA ASN A 66 4.04 8.04 -31.67
C ASN A 66 5.03 7.17 -32.50
N ILE A 67 6.24 7.68 -32.71
CA ILE A 67 7.30 7.03 -33.50
C ILE A 67 7.95 5.83 -32.77
N PHE A 68 7.84 5.76 -31.44
CA PHE A 68 8.48 4.74 -30.61
C PHE A 68 7.59 3.50 -30.36
N ARG A 69 6.41 3.41 -31.00
CA ARG A 69 5.40 2.36 -30.77
C ARG A 69 5.93 0.93 -30.70
N LYS A 70 6.88 0.53 -31.56
CA LYS A 70 7.45 -0.83 -31.50
C LYS A 70 8.13 -1.08 -30.15
N LYS A 71 8.92 -0.11 -29.68
CA LYS A 71 9.56 -0.15 -28.35
C LYS A 71 8.50 -0.05 -27.25
N THR A 72 7.46 0.76 -27.44
CA THR A 72 6.33 0.85 -26.49
C THR A 72 5.65 -0.51 -26.31
N TYR A 73 5.23 -1.19 -27.37
CA TYR A 73 4.61 -2.50 -27.25
C TYR A 73 5.52 -3.52 -26.59
N PHE A 74 6.80 -3.56 -26.97
CA PHE A 74 7.77 -4.47 -26.35
C PHE A 74 7.93 -4.19 -24.84
N ALA A 75 8.07 -2.92 -24.45
CA ALA A 75 8.18 -2.53 -23.05
C ALA A 75 6.87 -2.78 -22.27
N THR A 76 5.70 -2.54 -22.86
CA THR A 76 4.39 -2.85 -22.26
C THR A 76 4.23 -4.35 -22.02
N LEU A 77 4.58 -5.18 -23.00
CA LEU A 77 4.56 -6.64 -22.83
C LEU A 77 5.54 -7.07 -21.74
N GLY A 78 6.77 -6.55 -21.75
CA GLY A 78 7.78 -6.86 -20.74
C GLY A 78 7.33 -6.51 -19.33
N LEU A 79 6.74 -5.33 -19.14
CA LEU A 79 6.23 -4.89 -17.83
C LEU A 79 5.05 -5.75 -17.35
N LEU A 80 4.13 -6.12 -18.24
CA LEU A 80 3.03 -7.02 -17.89
C LEU A 80 3.50 -8.42 -17.53
N VAL A 81 4.50 -8.96 -18.25
CA VAL A 81 5.12 -10.24 -17.89
C VAL A 81 5.77 -10.14 -16.53
N LEU A 82 6.54 -9.08 -16.26
CA LEU A 82 7.17 -8.85 -14.96
C LEU A 82 6.13 -8.84 -13.82
N PHE A 83 5.05 -8.07 -13.96
CA PHE A 83 3.98 -8.05 -12.96
C PHE A 83 3.27 -9.40 -12.82
N THR A 84 3.10 -10.14 -13.91
CA THR A 84 2.48 -11.47 -13.85
C THR A 84 3.35 -12.46 -13.08
N LEU A 85 4.66 -12.45 -13.34
CA LEU A 85 5.62 -13.30 -12.62
C LEU A 85 5.70 -12.95 -11.14
N GLN A 86 5.70 -11.66 -10.81
CA GLN A 86 5.66 -11.16 -9.43
C GLN A 86 4.41 -11.67 -8.68
N LEU A 87 3.24 -11.56 -9.31
CA LEU A 87 1.98 -12.07 -8.73
C LEU A 87 1.98 -13.58 -8.57
N LEU A 88 2.51 -14.32 -9.56
CA LEU A 88 2.64 -15.78 -9.48
C LEU A 88 3.56 -16.20 -8.34
N TYR A 89 4.68 -15.51 -8.16
CA TYR A 89 5.61 -15.74 -7.06
C TYR A 89 4.92 -15.53 -5.69
N ALA A 90 4.24 -14.39 -5.52
CA ALA A 90 3.51 -14.09 -4.29
C ALA A 90 2.42 -15.13 -3.99
N TRP A 91 1.66 -15.55 -5.01
CA TRP A 91 0.56 -16.49 -4.85
C TRP A 91 1.05 -17.93 -4.56
N LEU A 92 1.98 -18.45 -5.35
CA LEU A 92 2.38 -19.86 -5.28
C LEU A 92 3.34 -20.14 -4.13
N ILE A 93 4.24 -19.21 -3.83
CA ILE A 93 5.34 -19.46 -2.87
C ILE A 93 5.01 -18.91 -1.50
N LYS A 94 4.40 -17.72 -1.42
CA LYS A 94 4.07 -17.11 -0.12
C LYS A 94 2.67 -17.46 0.40
N GLY A 95 1.84 -18.10 -0.42
CA GLY A 95 0.44 -18.39 -0.06
C GLY A 95 -0.37 -17.13 0.22
N ASP A 96 0.07 -16.00 -0.33
CA ASP A 96 -0.51 -14.70 -0.03
C ASP A 96 -1.89 -14.58 -0.68
N THR A 97 -2.91 -14.32 0.14
CA THR A 97 -4.30 -14.13 -0.28
C THR A 97 -4.73 -12.67 -0.19
N SER A 98 -3.80 -11.77 0.15
CA SER A 98 -4.05 -10.34 0.27
C SER A 98 -4.25 -9.66 -1.09
N ASN A 99 -4.68 -8.40 -1.04
CA ASN A 99 -5.03 -7.62 -2.23
C ASN A 99 -3.83 -7.49 -3.17
N CYS A 100 -4.04 -7.86 -4.43
CA CYS A 100 -3.04 -7.68 -5.47
C CYS A 100 -3.11 -6.24 -5.99
N GLU A 101 -2.31 -5.39 -5.36
CA GLU A 101 -2.15 -3.94 -5.56
C GLU A 101 -1.63 -3.53 -6.94
N CYS A 102 -1.82 -4.37 -7.97
CA CYS A 102 -1.53 -4.02 -9.35
C CYS A 102 -2.32 -2.80 -9.86
N PHE A 103 -3.38 -2.39 -9.17
CA PHE A 103 -4.09 -1.12 -9.37
C PHE A 103 -4.16 -0.32 -8.06
N GLY A 104 -3.16 -0.44 -7.18
CA GLY A 104 -3.20 0.17 -5.85
C GLY A 104 -4.39 -0.32 -5.00
N GLU A 105 -4.61 0.32 -3.86
CA GLU A 105 -5.67 -0.08 -2.92
C GLU A 105 -7.09 0.31 -3.38
N LEU A 106 -7.22 1.20 -4.37
CA LEU A 106 -8.52 1.69 -4.82
C LEU A 106 -9.39 0.59 -5.44
N LEU A 107 -8.78 -0.48 -5.95
CA LEU A 107 -9.47 -1.67 -6.42
C LEU A 107 -8.80 -2.93 -5.85
N PRO A 108 -9.30 -3.48 -4.73
CA PRO A 108 -8.78 -4.73 -4.17
C PRO A 108 -9.12 -5.89 -5.11
N PHE A 109 -8.09 -6.48 -5.74
CA PHE A 109 -8.23 -7.68 -6.56
C PHE A 109 -7.62 -8.87 -5.85
N SER A 110 -8.19 -10.06 -6.04
CA SER A 110 -7.50 -11.29 -5.63
C SER A 110 -6.28 -11.57 -6.51
N PRO A 111 -5.30 -12.37 -6.05
CA PRO A 111 -4.15 -12.77 -6.87
C PRO A 111 -4.50 -13.36 -8.23
N LEU A 112 -5.51 -14.23 -8.27
CA LEU A 112 -5.99 -14.83 -9.51
C LEU A 112 -6.61 -13.79 -10.46
N GLN A 113 -7.38 -12.83 -9.93
CA GLN A 113 -7.95 -11.75 -10.74
C GLN A 113 -6.85 -10.84 -11.32
N GLY A 114 -5.81 -10.55 -10.52
CA GLY A 114 -4.63 -9.79 -10.97
C GLY A 114 -3.89 -10.48 -12.12
N ILE A 115 -3.63 -11.78 -11.99
CA ILE A 115 -2.97 -12.59 -13.03
C ILE A 115 -3.84 -12.64 -14.30
N LEU A 116 -5.12 -12.99 -14.17
CA LEU A 116 -6.03 -13.07 -15.30
C LEU A 116 -6.12 -11.73 -16.05
N LYS A 117 -6.21 -10.62 -15.32
CA LYS A 117 -6.17 -9.29 -15.90
C LYS A 117 -4.90 -9.07 -16.71
N ASN A 118 -3.73 -9.36 -16.15
CA ASN A 118 -2.47 -9.14 -16.86
C ASN A 118 -2.37 -10.01 -18.12
N LEU A 119 -2.89 -11.24 -18.09
CA LEU A 119 -2.98 -12.10 -19.28
C LEU A 119 -3.89 -11.51 -20.36
N VAL A 120 -5.04 -10.96 -19.98
CA VAL A 120 -5.92 -10.23 -20.90
C VAL A 120 -5.20 -9.02 -21.49
N LEU A 121 -4.51 -8.23 -20.68
CA LEU A 121 -3.74 -7.06 -21.15
C LEU A 121 -2.59 -7.47 -22.08
N LEU A 122 -1.92 -8.59 -21.82
CA LEU A 122 -0.89 -9.15 -22.70
C LEU A 122 -1.49 -9.51 -24.07
N LEU A 123 -2.62 -10.21 -24.09
CA LEU A 123 -3.33 -10.55 -25.31
C LEU A 123 -3.76 -9.31 -26.10
N LEU A 124 -4.36 -8.32 -25.42
CA LEU A 124 -4.79 -7.07 -26.05
C LEU A 124 -3.61 -6.27 -26.60
N THR A 125 -2.47 -6.25 -25.89
CA THR A 125 -1.24 -5.59 -26.34
C THR A 125 -0.65 -6.30 -27.56
N ALA A 126 -0.61 -7.63 -27.56
CA ALA A 126 -0.17 -8.43 -28.71
C ALA A 126 -1.08 -8.23 -29.92
N LEU A 127 -2.40 -8.18 -29.71
CA LEU A 127 -3.38 -7.93 -30.76
C LEU A 127 -3.24 -6.52 -31.37
N ALA A 128 -3.03 -5.51 -30.51
CA ALA A 128 -2.76 -4.14 -30.93
C ALA A 128 -1.46 -4.03 -31.75
N ALA A 129 -0.43 -4.80 -31.37
CA ALA A 129 0.82 -4.90 -32.12
C ALA A 129 0.66 -5.66 -33.45
N TRP A 130 -0.20 -6.68 -33.51
CA TRP A 130 -0.44 -7.50 -34.71
C TRP A 130 -1.24 -6.75 -35.78
N PHE A 131 -2.34 -6.08 -35.40
CA PHE A 131 -3.17 -5.31 -36.33
C PHE A 131 -2.57 -3.94 -36.72
N TRP A 132 -1.28 -3.79 -36.49
CA TRP A 132 -0.57 -2.57 -36.72
C TRP A 132 -0.57 -2.20 -38.20
N LYS A 133 -1.09 -1.01 -38.50
CA LYS A 133 -0.76 -0.26 -39.72
C LYS A 133 -0.15 1.07 -39.30
N PRO A 134 0.89 1.57 -40.00
CA PRO A 134 1.52 2.84 -39.66
C PRO A 134 0.49 3.97 -39.79
N PHE A 135 -0.05 4.42 -38.66
CA PHE A 135 -0.82 5.64 -38.56
C PHE A 135 0.09 6.70 -37.97
N ARG A 136 0.67 7.53 -38.82
CA ARG A 136 1.54 8.63 -38.40
C ARG A 136 0.67 9.82 -38.07
N PHE A 137 0.37 10.03 -36.79
CA PHE A 137 -0.01 11.37 -36.36
C PHE A 137 1.22 12.25 -36.60
N ARG A 138 1.11 13.21 -37.51
CA ARG A 138 2.22 14.12 -37.82
C ARG A 138 2.31 15.13 -36.67
N PHE A 139 3.02 14.75 -35.62
CA PHE A 139 3.30 15.65 -34.51
C PHE A 139 4.02 16.89 -35.07
N ARG A 140 3.42 18.07 -34.89
CA ARG A 140 4.14 19.33 -34.99
C ARG A 140 5.20 19.35 -33.88
N LYS A 141 6.31 20.09 -34.06
CA LYS A 141 7.40 20.17 -33.07
C LYS A 141 6.88 20.40 -31.64
N ALA A 142 5.87 21.25 -31.49
CA ALA A 142 5.19 21.49 -30.22
C ALA A 142 4.61 20.23 -29.56
N GLY A 143 3.98 19.33 -30.31
CA GLY A 143 3.40 18.11 -29.76
C GLY A 143 4.46 17.08 -29.33
N LEU A 144 5.64 17.07 -29.96
CA LEU A 144 6.76 16.27 -29.49
C LEU A 144 7.33 16.83 -28.18
N ILE A 145 7.45 18.15 -28.07
CA ILE A 145 7.89 18.84 -26.84
C ILE A 145 6.92 18.53 -25.69
N LEU A 146 5.61 18.64 -25.92
CA LEU A 146 4.59 18.31 -24.92
C LEU A 146 4.68 16.84 -24.47
N LEU A 147 4.91 15.91 -25.40
CA LEU A 147 5.10 14.51 -25.04
C LEU A 147 6.34 14.31 -24.17
N VAL A 148 7.48 14.93 -24.52
CA VAL A 148 8.71 14.83 -23.72
C VAL A 148 8.49 15.39 -22.32
N LEU A 149 7.85 16.56 -22.20
CA LEU A 149 7.50 17.13 -20.91
C LEU A 149 6.58 16.20 -20.10
N ALA A 150 5.55 15.62 -20.72
CA ALA A 150 4.66 14.68 -20.05
C ALA A 150 5.38 13.41 -19.57
N LEU A 151 6.34 12.89 -20.34
CA LEU A 151 7.18 11.75 -19.95
C LEU A 151 8.10 12.10 -18.79
N LEU A 152 8.71 13.29 -18.80
CA LEU A 152 9.52 13.77 -17.66
C LEU A 152 8.66 13.89 -16.41
N THR A 153 7.47 14.49 -16.50
CA THR A 153 6.53 14.58 -15.39
C THR A 153 6.15 13.20 -14.86
N ALA A 154 5.93 12.21 -15.72
CA ALA A 154 5.60 10.85 -15.31
C ALA A 154 6.68 10.21 -14.41
N PHE A 155 7.96 10.48 -14.68
CA PHE A 155 9.06 9.97 -13.86
C PHE A 155 9.36 10.83 -12.64
N VAL A 156 9.14 12.14 -12.69
CA VAL A 156 9.43 13.05 -11.57
C VAL A 156 8.33 13.04 -10.52
N LEU A 157 7.06 12.98 -10.93
CA LEU A 157 5.92 13.12 -10.03
C LEU A 157 5.89 12.11 -8.87
N PRO A 158 6.21 10.80 -9.05
CA PRO A 158 6.27 9.85 -7.94
C PRO A 158 7.25 10.25 -6.84
N PHE A 159 8.38 10.87 -7.20
CA PHE A 159 9.39 11.31 -6.24
C PHE A 159 8.99 12.60 -5.52
N VAL A 160 8.24 13.48 -6.18
CA VAL A 160 7.74 14.72 -5.58
C VAL A 160 6.59 14.44 -4.62
N LEU A 161 5.64 13.59 -5.02
CA LEU A 161 4.47 13.28 -4.18
C LEU A 161 4.81 12.31 -3.04
N ASN A 162 5.75 11.38 -3.26
CA ASN A 162 6.15 10.40 -2.26
C ASN A 162 7.68 10.41 -2.12
N PRO A 163 8.25 11.36 -1.36
CA PRO A 163 9.70 11.43 -1.16
C PRO A 163 10.22 10.13 -0.53
N MET A 164 11.47 9.79 -0.84
CA MET A 164 12.12 8.60 -0.28
C MET A 164 12.61 8.89 1.13
N ASN A 165 11.94 8.31 2.13
CA ASN A 165 12.37 8.37 3.52
C ASN A 165 12.94 7.00 3.93
N TYR A 166 14.27 6.87 3.88
CA TYR A 166 14.96 5.62 4.16
C TYR A 166 14.80 5.15 5.60
N GLU A 167 14.73 6.07 6.57
CA GLU A 167 14.68 5.75 8.00
C GLU A 167 13.32 5.17 8.42
N THR A 168 12.22 5.86 8.10
CA THR A 168 10.87 5.44 8.53
C THR A 168 10.49 4.04 8.05
N SER A 169 11.04 3.63 6.91
CA SER A 169 10.53 2.49 6.16
C SER A 169 11.29 1.18 6.40
N SER A 170 12.56 1.23 6.83
CA SER A 170 13.31 0.06 7.31
C SER A 170 12.80 -0.47 8.66
N HIS A 171 12.30 0.42 9.52
CA HIS A 171 11.85 0.10 10.88
C HIS A 171 10.66 -0.89 10.96
N PHE A 172 9.87 -1.03 9.89
CA PHE A 172 8.73 -1.96 9.87
C PHE A 172 9.12 -3.44 9.74
N TYR A 173 10.36 -3.75 9.35
CA TYR A 173 10.81 -5.12 9.10
C TYR A 173 12.01 -5.57 9.96
N GLU A 174 12.82 -4.64 10.48
CA GLU A 174 13.89 -4.97 11.42
C GLU A 174 13.33 -5.16 12.83
N LYS A 175 12.86 -6.40 13.09
CA LYS A 175 12.32 -6.82 14.39
C LYS A 175 13.41 -6.66 15.48
N GLY A 176 13.27 -5.67 16.35
CA GLY A 176 14.12 -5.47 17.52
C GLY A 176 14.78 -4.09 17.65
N GLU A 177 14.73 -3.25 16.61
CA GLU A 177 15.23 -1.88 16.72
C GLU A 177 14.19 -0.93 17.33
N ARG A 178 14.65 -0.01 18.18
CA ARG A 178 13.81 1.00 18.81
C ARG A 178 13.67 2.21 17.88
N TYR A 179 12.45 2.58 17.53
CA TYR A 179 12.18 3.74 16.68
C TYR A 179 10.96 4.53 17.14
N LYS A 180 10.88 5.80 16.76
CA LYS A 180 9.69 6.63 17.05
C LYS A 180 8.57 6.31 16.08
N LEU A 181 7.38 6.01 16.61
CA LEU A 181 6.22 5.71 15.77
C LEU A 181 5.66 6.98 15.11
N GLY A 182 5.85 8.14 15.74
CA GLY A 182 5.28 9.42 15.27
C GLY A 182 3.82 9.55 15.65
N THR A 183 3.46 9.19 16.90
CA THR A 183 2.07 9.30 17.39
C THR A 183 1.59 10.76 17.48
N ASP A 184 2.47 11.75 17.33
CA ASP A 184 2.13 13.16 17.28
C ASP A 184 1.11 13.49 16.19
N THR A 185 1.10 12.76 15.07
CA THR A 185 0.11 12.97 14.00
C THR A 185 -1.31 12.67 14.45
N LEU A 186 -1.51 11.78 15.44
CA LEU A 186 -2.83 11.48 15.99
C LEU A 186 -3.42 12.66 16.79
N TYR A 187 -2.57 13.58 17.27
CA TYR A 187 -2.98 14.72 18.11
C TYR A 187 -3.09 16.03 17.34
N HIS A 188 -2.51 16.11 16.14
CA HIS A 188 -2.51 17.31 15.30
C HIS A 188 -3.38 17.16 14.03
N SER A 189 -4.25 16.16 14.01
CA SER A 189 -5.17 15.95 12.90
C SER A 189 -6.20 17.08 12.84
N GLU A 190 -6.36 17.67 11.66
CA GLU A 190 -7.45 18.64 11.41
C GLU A 190 -8.82 17.95 11.29
N SER A 191 -8.82 16.65 11.00
CA SER A 191 -10.03 15.88 10.66
C SER A 191 -10.56 15.02 11.80
N VAL A 192 -9.75 14.77 12.83
CA VAL A 192 -10.05 13.82 13.90
C VAL A 192 -9.73 14.47 15.24
N ALA A 193 -10.68 14.43 16.17
CA ALA A 193 -10.44 14.91 17.52
C ALA A 193 -9.30 14.10 18.17
N PRO A 194 -8.37 14.76 18.86
CA PRO A 194 -7.25 14.08 19.49
C PRO A 194 -7.77 13.07 20.53
N PRO A 195 -7.16 11.87 20.62
CA PRO A 195 -7.57 10.89 21.62
C PRO A 195 -7.22 11.39 23.04
N GLU A 196 -8.07 11.08 24.01
CA GLU A 196 -7.84 11.46 25.42
C GLU A 196 -6.59 10.78 26.00
N THR A 197 -6.28 9.56 25.54
CA THR A 197 -5.08 8.83 25.94
C THR A 197 -3.85 9.44 25.29
N ASP A 198 -2.88 9.92 26.07
CA ASP A 198 -1.59 10.41 25.57
C ASP A 198 -0.59 9.26 25.38
N LEU A 199 -0.44 8.81 24.13
CA LEU A 199 0.45 7.73 23.70
C LEU A 199 1.93 8.14 23.70
N ARG A 200 2.22 9.44 23.83
CA ARG A 200 3.59 9.97 23.83
C ARG A 200 4.28 9.79 25.17
N ARG A 201 3.55 9.36 26.21
CA ARG A 201 4.07 9.18 27.58
C ARG A 201 3.60 7.86 28.16
N GLY A 202 4.50 7.17 28.84
CA GLY A 202 4.22 5.89 29.49
C GLY A 202 4.31 4.69 28.54
N LYS A 203 3.81 3.55 29.02
CA LYS A 203 3.79 2.29 28.28
C LYS A 203 2.41 2.05 27.69
N HIS A 204 2.34 1.82 26.39
CA HIS A 204 1.09 1.55 25.68
C HIS A 204 1.25 0.37 24.74
N ILE A 205 0.15 -0.33 24.49
CA ILE A 205 0.05 -1.30 23.41
C ILE A 205 -0.93 -0.75 22.39
N VAL A 206 -0.39 -0.28 21.28
CA VAL A 206 -1.15 0.39 20.23
C VAL A 206 -1.39 -0.57 19.09
N ALA A 207 -2.65 -0.85 18.80
CA ALA A 207 -3.04 -1.71 17.69
C ALA A 207 -3.67 -0.90 16.55
N PHE A 208 -3.05 -0.95 15.38
CA PHE A 208 -3.59 -0.40 14.15
C PHE A 208 -4.44 -1.46 13.45
N MET A 209 -5.68 -1.09 13.12
CA MET A 209 -6.68 -2.03 12.61
C MET A 209 -7.54 -1.41 11.52
N SER A 210 -8.05 -2.25 10.62
CA SER A 210 -9.06 -1.86 9.64
C SER A 210 -10.41 -2.48 9.97
N LEU A 211 -11.49 -1.70 9.77
CA LEU A 211 -12.88 -2.14 9.98
C LEU A 211 -13.28 -3.33 9.08
N THR A 212 -12.58 -3.52 7.95
CA THR A 212 -12.85 -4.60 6.99
C THR A 212 -11.93 -5.81 7.13
N CYS A 213 -10.85 -5.73 7.91
CA CYS A 213 -9.86 -6.80 7.99
C CYS A 213 -10.31 -7.94 8.94
N PRO A 214 -10.39 -9.20 8.47
CA PRO A 214 -10.74 -10.34 9.33
C PRO A 214 -9.77 -10.56 10.49
N HIS A 215 -8.46 -10.45 10.24
CA HIS A 215 -7.44 -10.59 11.30
C HIS A 215 -7.53 -9.49 12.36
N CYS A 216 -7.96 -8.28 11.97
CA CYS A 216 -8.22 -7.20 12.92
C CYS A 216 -9.38 -7.54 13.87
N ARG A 217 -10.43 -8.19 13.36
CA ARG A 217 -11.56 -8.63 14.20
C ARG A 217 -11.12 -9.67 15.23
N VAL A 218 -10.26 -10.60 14.84
CA VAL A 218 -9.68 -11.60 15.75
C VAL A 218 -8.82 -10.91 16.82
N ALA A 219 -7.95 -9.99 16.42
CA ALA A 219 -7.13 -9.22 17.35
C ALA A 219 -7.98 -8.39 18.33
N ALA A 220 -9.00 -7.69 17.84
CA ALA A 220 -9.89 -6.88 18.68
C ALA A 220 -10.62 -7.74 19.73
N LYS A 221 -11.12 -8.93 19.36
CA LYS A 221 -11.71 -9.88 20.30
C LYS A 221 -10.70 -10.32 21.36
N LYS A 222 -9.46 -10.61 20.96
CA LYS A 222 -8.38 -11.02 21.87
C LYS A 222 -8.02 -9.90 22.85
N ILE A 223 -7.84 -8.67 22.37
CA ILE A 223 -7.55 -7.50 23.18
C ILE A 223 -8.68 -7.21 24.18
N ARG A 224 -9.95 -7.23 23.73
CA ARG A 224 -11.13 -7.07 24.59
C ARG A 224 -11.11 -8.07 25.75
N LEU A 225 -10.93 -9.37 25.45
CA LEU A 225 -10.87 -10.44 26.45
C LEU A 225 -9.72 -10.25 27.45
N MET A 226 -8.54 -9.82 26.98
CA MET A 226 -7.42 -9.51 27.89
C MET A 226 -7.77 -8.35 28.82
N LYS A 227 -8.42 -7.31 28.32
CA LYS A 227 -8.82 -6.14 29.09
C LYS A 227 -9.99 -6.41 30.04
N GLU A 228 -10.89 -7.35 29.71
CA GLU A 228 -11.92 -7.87 30.63
C GLU A 228 -11.27 -8.57 31.83
N GLN A 229 -10.18 -9.30 31.61
CA GLN A 229 -9.46 -10.00 32.67
C GLN A 229 -8.56 -9.09 33.50
N ASN A 230 -7.99 -8.05 32.89
CA ASN A 230 -7.13 -7.07 33.54
C ASN A 230 -7.38 -5.67 32.94
N PRO A 231 -8.21 -4.84 33.58
CA PRO A 231 -8.56 -3.50 33.09
C PRO A 231 -7.36 -2.55 32.96
N GLU A 232 -6.29 -2.77 33.73
CA GLU A 232 -5.08 -1.93 33.77
C GLU A 232 -4.18 -2.11 32.54
N LEU A 233 -4.45 -3.08 31.66
CA LEU A 233 -3.66 -3.26 30.45
C LEU A 233 -3.78 -2.03 29.55
N PRO A 234 -2.66 -1.39 29.13
CA PRO A 234 -2.68 -0.09 28.45
C PRO A 234 -2.89 -0.24 26.94
N PHE A 235 -3.94 -0.96 26.56
CA PHE A 235 -4.33 -1.09 25.15
C PHE A 235 -4.97 0.19 24.63
N PHE A 236 -4.62 0.55 23.40
CA PHE A 236 -5.25 1.60 22.60
C PHE A 236 -5.37 1.14 21.14
N VAL A 237 -6.49 1.43 20.48
CA VAL A 237 -6.73 0.98 19.10
C VAL A 237 -6.91 2.16 18.14
N VAL A 238 -6.14 2.17 17.05
CA VAL A 238 -6.31 3.11 15.94
C VAL A 238 -7.05 2.38 14.83
N LEU A 239 -8.31 2.75 14.57
CA LEU A 239 -9.15 2.17 13.55
C LEU A 239 -9.09 2.99 12.26
N ASN A 240 -9.04 2.32 11.11
CA ASN A 240 -9.21 2.93 9.80
C ASN A 240 -10.37 2.26 9.05
N GLY A 241 -11.18 3.05 8.34
CA GLY A 241 -12.23 2.55 7.48
C GLY A 241 -13.46 3.45 7.42
N ARG A 242 -14.41 3.08 6.57
CA ARG A 242 -15.65 3.84 6.39
C ARG A 242 -16.45 3.85 7.70
N PRO A 243 -16.88 5.02 8.22
CA PRO A 243 -17.65 5.11 9.47
C PRO A 243 -18.90 4.21 9.50
N ALA A 244 -19.54 4.01 8.34
CA ALA A 244 -20.70 3.11 8.20
C ALA A 244 -20.42 1.64 8.57
N LEU A 245 -19.16 1.20 8.59
CA LEU A 245 -18.76 -0.17 8.94
C LEU A 245 -18.42 -0.33 10.42
N GLN A 246 -18.41 0.77 11.18
CA GLN A 246 -18.01 0.80 12.58
C GLN A 246 -18.97 -0.04 13.43
N GLU A 247 -20.28 0.11 13.24
CA GLU A 247 -21.29 -0.67 13.95
C GLU A 247 -21.11 -2.17 13.72
N THR A 248 -20.90 -2.60 12.46
CA THR A 248 -20.63 -4.00 12.13
C THR A 248 -19.33 -4.53 12.76
N PHE A 249 -18.32 -3.69 12.90
CA PHE A 249 -17.07 -4.06 13.58
C PHE A 249 -17.30 -4.26 15.09
N PHE A 250 -17.98 -3.33 15.76
CA PHE A 250 -18.22 -3.41 17.20
C PHE A 250 -19.24 -4.48 17.57
N ASN A 251 -20.28 -4.73 16.77
CA ASN A 251 -21.23 -5.81 17.01
C ASN A 251 -20.56 -7.20 16.97
N ASP A 252 -19.62 -7.41 16.05
CA ASP A 252 -18.88 -8.66 15.93
C ASP A 252 -17.79 -8.79 17.01
N THR A 253 -16.97 -7.75 17.19
CA THR A 253 -15.81 -7.80 18.09
C THR A 253 -16.14 -7.53 19.55
N ARG A 254 -17.28 -6.89 19.82
CA ARG A 254 -17.72 -6.41 21.14
C ARG A 254 -16.65 -5.59 21.88
N MET A 255 -15.75 -4.90 21.17
CA MET A 255 -14.65 -4.15 21.77
C MET A 255 -15.13 -2.88 22.51
N THR A 256 -15.84 -3.05 23.63
CA THR A 256 -16.50 -1.97 24.38
C THR A 256 -15.64 -1.38 25.51
N ASN A 257 -14.59 -2.08 25.94
CA ASN A 257 -13.75 -1.74 27.08
C ASN A 257 -12.32 -1.32 26.69
N VAL A 258 -12.10 -0.97 25.41
CA VAL A 258 -10.78 -0.59 24.88
C VAL A 258 -10.88 0.81 24.28
N PRO A 259 -10.04 1.78 24.72
CA PRO A 259 -10.04 3.10 24.11
C PRO A 259 -9.58 3.01 22.66
N TYR A 260 -10.23 3.78 21.79
CA TYR A 260 -9.95 3.78 20.36
C TYR A 260 -10.15 5.15 19.73
N VAL A 261 -9.58 5.33 18.54
CA VAL A 261 -9.85 6.47 17.66
C VAL A 261 -10.10 5.96 16.24
N LEU A 262 -11.07 6.55 15.54
CA LEU A 262 -11.27 6.32 14.10
C LEU A 262 -10.44 7.36 13.33
N TYR A 263 -9.31 6.92 12.76
CA TYR A 263 -8.33 7.74 12.09
C TYR A 263 -8.27 7.43 10.59
N ASN A 264 -8.88 8.30 9.79
CA ASN A 264 -9.11 8.08 8.35
C ASN A 264 -8.12 8.83 7.42
N GLU A 265 -7.10 9.49 7.97
CA GLU A 265 -5.99 10.05 7.20
C GLU A 265 -5.08 8.93 6.69
N ARG A 266 -5.38 8.41 5.50
CA ARG A 266 -4.80 7.16 4.97
C ARG A 266 -3.26 7.16 4.94
N ALA A 267 -2.65 8.23 4.46
CA ALA A 267 -1.19 8.31 4.34
C ALA A 267 -0.52 8.27 5.72
N SER A 268 -1.02 9.06 6.68
CA SER A 268 -0.52 9.09 8.06
C SER A 268 -0.79 7.75 8.77
N PHE A 269 -1.97 7.17 8.57
CA PHE A 269 -2.32 5.85 9.12
C PHE A 269 -1.40 4.75 8.58
N ALA A 270 -1.21 4.67 7.26
CA ALA A 270 -0.35 3.68 6.62
C ALA A 270 1.11 3.83 7.07
N ARG A 271 1.58 5.08 7.24
CA ARG A 271 2.91 5.37 7.76
C ARG A 271 3.12 4.87 9.18
N MET A 272 2.11 4.93 10.06
CA MET A 272 2.24 4.41 11.43
C MET A 272 1.98 2.90 11.51
N ALA A 273 0.96 2.41 10.81
CA ALA A 273 0.52 1.02 10.88
C ALA A 273 1.47 0.06 10.16
N GLY A 274 2.24 0.55 9.18
CA GLY A 274 3.10 -0.28 8.36
C GLY A 274 2.33 -1.17 7.37
N PRO A 275 2.97 -2.23 6.86
CA PRO A 275 2.53 -2.98 5.68
C PRO A 275 1.35 -3.92 5.91
N SER A 276 1.08 -4.29 7.15
CA SER A 276 0.15 -5.38 7.45
C SER A 276 -0.72 -5.04 8.65
N LEU A 277 -1.99 -5.37 8.55
CA LEU A 277 -2.96 -5.18 9.62
C LEU A 277 -3.48 -6.54 10.12
N PRO A 278 -3.66 -6.74 11.44
CA PRO A 278 -3.41 -5.75 12.49
C PRO A 278 -1.91 -5.62 12.81
N ALA A 279 -1.44 -4.39 12.96
CA ALA A 279 -0.10 -4.10 13.48
C ALA A 279 -0.22 -3.73 14.96
N ILE A 280 0.52 -4.41 15.84
CA ILE A 280 0.44 -4.19 17.28
C ILE A 280 1.83 -3.82 17.79
N TYR A 281 1.98 -2.58 18.25
CA TYR A 281 3.24 -2.02 18.73
C TYR A 281 3.23 -1.81 20.24
N TRP A 282 4.36 -2.11 20.87
CA TRP A 282 4.60 -1.90 22.28
C TRP A 282 5.39 -0.60 22.38
N LEU A 283 4.74 0.45 22.87
CA LEU A 283 5.30 1.80 22.93
C LEU A 283 5.80 2.09 24.34
N GLN A 284 6.96 2.73 24.43
CA GLN A 284 7.44 3.40 25.62
C GLN A 284 7.79 4.85 25.24
N ASN A 285 7.00 5.81 25.70
CA ASN A 285 7.16 7.24 25.39
C ASN A 285 7.29 7.52 23.87
N ASP A 286 6.28 7.14 23.06
CA ASP A 286 6.28 7.24 21.58
C ASP A 286 7.30 6.35 20.84
N THR A 287 8.13 5.60 21.56
CA THR A 287 9.14 4.73 20.95
C THR A 287 8.64 3.30 20.92
N VAL A 288 8.60 2.68 19.74
CA VAL A 288 8.37 1.25 19.56
C VAL A 288 9.55 0.50 20.16
N VAL A 289 9.28 -0.31 21.19
CA VAL A 289 10.28 -1.18 21.83
C VAL A 289 10.09 -2.65 21.47
N ASN A 290 8.90 -3.02 21.00
CA ASN A 290 8.58 -4.36 20.52
C ASN A 290 7.33 -4.32 19.60
N SER A 291 7.11 -5.40 18.87
CA SER A 291 5.92 -5.58 18.01
C SER A 291 5.37 -6.99 18.17
N SER A 292 4.05 -7.13 18.11
CA SER A 292 3.36 -8.43 18.09
C SER A 292 2.40 -8.53 16.92
N THR A 293 2.11 -9.76 16.54
CA THR A 293 0.97 -10.13 15.71
C THR A 293 -0.22 -10.52 16.60
N HIS A 294 -1.37 -10.73 15.98
CA HIS A 294 -2.54 -11.26 16.69
C HIS A 294 -2.32 -12.69 17.24
N LEU A 295 -1.37 -13.45 16.70
CA LEU A 295 -1.08 -14.83 17.11
C LEU A 295 -0.24 -14.89 18.38
N ASP A 296 0.86 -14.15 18.42
CA ASP A 296 1.85 -14.13 19.51
C ASP A 296 1.54 -13.10 20.62
N LEU A 297 0.55 -12.21 20.45
CA LEU A 297 0.10 -11.32 21.53
C LEU A 297 -0.32 -12.12 22.77
N ASN A 298 0.40 -11.98 23.88
CA ASN A 298 0.17 -12.73 25.12
C ASN A 298 0.09 -11.83 26.35
N ARG A 299 -0.96 -12.00 27.16
CA ARG A 299 -1.21 -11.22 28.39
C ARG A 299 -0.03 -11.29 29.39
N GLN A 300 0.54 -12.47 29.63
CA GLN A 300 1.63 -12.63 30.60
C GLN A 300 2.89 -11.87 30.18
N GLN A 301 3.21 -11.86 28.89
CA GLN A 301 4.33 -11.09 28.36
C GLN A 301 4.10 -9.59 28.54
N ILE A 302 2.87 -9.13 28.30
CA ILE A 302 2.49 -7.74 28.51
C ILE A 302 2.65 -7.38 29.99
N GLU A 303 2.08 -8.16 30.90
CA GLU A 303 2.14 -7.92 32.35
C GLU A 303 3.58 -7.93 32.87
N THR A 304 4.43 -8.80 32.32
CA THR A 304 5.86 -8.84 32.65
C THR A 304 6.56 -7.57 32.20
N TRP A 305 6.37 -7.18 30.93
CA TRP A 305 6.95 -5.95 30.39
C TRP A 305 6.46 -4.69 31.11
N LEU A 306 5.21 -4.64 31.57
CA LEU A 306 4.70 -3.51 32.35
C LEU A 306 5.48 -3.35 33.66
N LYS A 307 5.90 -4.45 34.30
CA LYS A 307 6.70 -4.45 35.54
C LYS A 307 8.18 -4.12 35.32
N GLU A 308 8.73 -4.36 34.13
CA GLU A 308 10.13 -4.05 33.81
C GLU A 308 10.39 -2.53 33.82
N GLY A 309 11.13 -2.01 34.81
CA GLY A 309 11.42 -0.57 34.93
C GLY A 309 10.43 0.22 35.79
N ALA A 310 9.67 -0.45 36.68
CA ALA A 310 8.89 0.18 37.75
C ALA A 310 9.70 0.42 39.05
N HIS A 311 11.02 0.60 38.92
CA HIS A 311 11.95 0.93 40.01
C HIS A 311 12.51 2.33 39.83
#